data_AF-A0A7V7QN99-F1
#
_entry.id   AF-A0A7V7QN99-F1
#
_cell.length_a   1.000
_cell.length_b   1.000
_cell.length_c   1.000
_cell.angle_alpha   90.00
_cell.angle_beta   90.00
_cell.angle_gamma   90.00
#
_symmetry.space_group_name_H-M   'P 1'
#
loop_
_entity.id
_entity.type
_entity.pdbx_description
1 polymer ?
#
loop_
_entity_poly.entity_id
_entity_poly.type
_entity_poly.pdbx_seq_one_letter_code
_entity_poly.pdbx_strand_id
1 'polypeptide(L)' 'MSPTQVMPSHDCLDDFALAMCYVPWQHWNKIYDLDKGLEVGTIFPELNKPFLGSRCC' A
#
# COMPACT_ATOMS: atom_id res chain seq x y z
N MET A 1 -20.10 -27.44 14.37
CA MET A 1 -18.63 -27.47 14.48
C MET A 1 -18.10 -26.44 13.49
N SER A 2 -17.73 -25.26 13.96
CA SER A 2 -17.17 -24.19 13.13
C SER A 2 -15.77 -24.60 12.65
N PRO A 3 -15.44 -24.49 11.36
CA PRO A 3 -14.09 -24.76 10.89
C PRO A 3 -13.17 -23.67 11.44
N THR A 4 -12.20 -24.10 12.25
CA THR A 4 -11.09 -23.26 12.72
C THR A 4 -10.33 -22.75 11.50
N GLN A 5 -10.49 -21.46 11.18
CA GLN A 5 -9.63 -20.78 10.20
C GLN A 5 -8.20 -20.74 10.76
N VAL A 6 -7.38 -21.69 10.32
CA VAL A 6 -5.92 -21.62 10.48
C VAL A 6 -5.46 -20.43 9.63
N MET A 7 -5.16 -19.31 10.28
CA MET A 7 -4.47 -18.19 9.63
C MET A 7 -3.09 -18.70 9.22
N PRO A 8 -2.76 -18.77 7.92
CA PRO A 8 -1.44 -19.21 7.51
C PRO A 8 -0.39 -18.24 8.06
N SER A 9 0.72 -18.80 8.54
CA SER A 9 1.89 -18.07 9.02
C SER A 9 2.27 -16.96 8.04
N HIS A 10 2.62 -15.81 8.59
CA HIS A 10 2.74 -14.49 7.93
C HIS A 10 3.71 -14.41 6.73
N ASP A 11 4.38 -15.50 6.35
CA ASP A 11 5.49 -15.50 5.38
C ASP A 11 5.06 -15.37 3.91
N CYS A 12 3.76 -15.46 3.59
CA CYS A 12 3.29 -15.30 2.21
C CYS A 12 2.79 -13.88 1.87
N LEU A 13 2.65 -13.00 2.87
CA LEU A 13 2.09 -11.66 2.68
C LEU A 13 3.15 -10.59 2.39
N ASP A 14 4.41 -10.85 2.72
CA ASP A 14 5.52 -9.90 2.54
C ASP A 14 5.88 -9.64 1.06
N ASP A 15 5.59 -10.60 0.17
CA ASP A 15 5.76 -10.44 -1.28
C ASP A 15 4.62 -9.65 -1.95
N PHE A 16 3.50 -9.44 -1.26
CA PHE A 16 2.39 -8.65 -1.81
C PHE A 16 2.59 -7.17 -1.50
N ALA A 17 2.41 -6.33 -2.52
CA ALA A 17 2.39 -4.90 -2.34
C ALA A 17 1.31 -4.54 -1.30
N LEU A 18 1.71 -3.77 -0.27
CA LEU A 18 0.77 -3.25 0.72
C LEU A 18 -0.41 -2.60 -0.01
N ALA A 19 -1.61 -3.11 0.27
CA ALA A 19 -2.82 -2.46 -0.21
C ALA A 19 -2.85 -1.03 0.33
N MET A 20 -3.46 -0.11 -0.43
CA MET A 20 -3.70 1.28 -0.01
C MET A 20 -4.69 1.27 1.15
N CYS A 21 -4.19 1.03 2.37
CA CYS A 21 -4.95 0.94 3.59
C CYS A 21 -4.68 2.15 4.49
N TYR A 22 -5.65 2.49 5.33
CA TYR A 22 -5.49 3.57 6.31
C TYR A 22 -4.52 3.14 7.41
N VAL A 23 -3.34 3.78 7.50
CA VAL A 23 -2.34 3.51 8.53
C VAL A 23 -2.56 4.47 9.71
N PRO A 24 -2.84 3.97 10.92
CA PRO A 24 -3.13 4.81 12.08
C PRO A 24 -1.92 5.64 12.58
N TRP A 25 -0.69 5.22 12.26
CA TRP A 25 0.52 6.00 12.52
C TRP A 25 1.55 5.78 11.41
N GLN A 26 1.67 6.76 10.51
CA GLN A 26 2.61 6.74 9.39
C GLN A 26 3.83 7.59 9.75
N HIS A 27 5.03 7.07 9.48
CA HIS A 27 6.27 7.84 9.68
C HIS A 27 6.45 8.83 8.53
N TRP A 28 6.72 10.10 8.86
CA TRP A 28 6.91 11.15 7.87
C TRP A 28 8.40 11.28 7.56
N ASN A 29 8.78 10.88 6.35
CA ASN A 29 10.13 11.12 5.83
C ASN A 29 10.11 12.37 4.94
N LYS A 30 10.32 12.19 3.63
CA LYS A 30 10.30 13.27 2.65
C LYS A 30 8.90 13.40 2.07
N ILE A 31 8.29 14.57 2.19
CA ILE A 31 7.02 14.90 1.54
C ILE A 31 7.26 15.64 0.22
N TYR A 32 6.32 15.51 -0.72
CA TYR A 32 6.27 16.39 -1.89
C TYR A 32 5.83 17.79 -1.51
N ASP A 33 6.19 18.76 -2.34
CA ASP A 33 5.57 20.08 -2.33
C ASP A 33 4.06 19.95 -2.61
N LEU A 34 3.26 20.88 -2.12
CA LEU A 34 1.80 20.81 -2.20
C LEU A 34 1.30 20.73 -3.64
N ASP A 35 1.90 21.51 -4.55
CA ASP A 35 1.52 21.51 -5.97
C ASP A 35 1.72 20.12 -6.60
N LYS A 36 2.86 19.50 -6.29
CA LYS A 36 3.19 18.16 -6.78
C LYS A 36 2.38 17.06 -6.10
N GLY A 37 2.09 17.22 -4.81
CA GLY A 37 1.23 16.31 -4.07
C GLY A 37 -0.20 16.28 -4.61
N LEU A 38 -0.71 17.45 -5.03
CA LEU A 38 -2.02 17.58 -5.68
C LEU A 38 -2.04 16.91 -7.07
N GLU A 39 -0.99 17.11 -7.87
CA GLU A 39 -0.86 16.48 -9.20
C GLU A 39 -0.86 14.95 -9.12
N VAL A 40 -0.12 14.40 -8.16
CA VAL A 40 0.08 12.93 -8.02
C VAL A 40 -1.04 12.28 -7.18
N GLY A 41 -1.76 13.05 -6.37
CA GLY A 41 -2.80 12.56 -5.47
C GLY A 41 -2.29 12.00 -4.14
N THR A 42 -1.00 12.19 -3.84
CA THR A 42 -0.41 11.87 -2.53
C THR A 42 0.76 12.80 -2.23
N ILE A 43 0.83 13.32 -1.00
CA ILE A 43 2.00 14.08 -0.52
C ILE A 43 3.19 13.18 -0.18
N PHE A 44 2.97 11.86 -0.10
CA PHE A 44 4.00 10.89 0.27
C PHE A 44 4.59 10.24 -0.98
N PRO A 45 5.86 10.51 -1.31
CA PRO A 45 6.55 9.91 -2.46
C PRO A 45 6.57 8.39 -2.41
N GLU A 46 6.62 7.80 -1.21
CA GLU A 46 6.62 6.35 -1.03
C GLU A 46 5.32 5.68 -1.47
N LEU A 47 4.20 6.40 -1.41
CA LEU A 47 2.88 5.94 -1.86
C LEU A 47 2.67 6.18 -3.35
N ASN A 48 3.52 6.98 -4.01
CA ASN A 48 3.50 7.15 -5.46
C ASN A 48 4.13 5.93 -6.16
N LYS A 49 3.41 4.81 -6.15
CA LYS A 49 3.81 3.57 -6.83
C LYS A 49 3.19 3.53 -8.24
N PRO A 50 3.95 3.11 -9.26
CA PRO A 50 3.40 2.97 -10.61
C PRO A 50 2.27 1.94 -10.59
N PHE A 51 1.10 2.31 -11.13
CA PHE A 51 -0.01 1.39 -11.29
C PHE A 51 0.32 0.40 -12.43
N LEU A 52 0.97 -0.71 -12.08
CA LEU A 52 1.07 -1.88 -12.96
C LEU A 52 -0.28 -2.62 -12.91
N GLY A 53 -1.31 -2.02 -13.50
CA GLY A 53 -2.52 -2.75 -13.80
C GLY A 53 -2.16 -3.89 -14.75
N SER A 54 -2.05 -5.12 -14.23
CA SER A 54 -1.89 -6.29 -15.08
C SER A 54 -3.01 -6.27 -16.11
N ARG A 55 -2.65 -6.13 -17.39
CA ARG A 55 -3.58 -6.40 -18.47
C ARG A 55 -3.88 -7.89 -18.38
N CYS A 56 -5.06 -8.26 -17.89
CA CYS A 56 -5.59 -9.60 -18.09
C CYS A 56 -5.80 -9.77 -19.60
N CYS A 57 -4.85 -10.45 -20.24
CA CYS A 57 -5.02 -11.04 -21.56
C CYS A 57 -5.38 -12.52 -21.40
#